data_AF-A0A1H1ARH5-F1
#
_entry.id   AF-A0A1H1ARH5-F1
#
_cell.length_a   1.000
_cell.length_b   1.000
_cell.length_c   1.000
_cell.angle_alpha   90.00
_cell.angle_beta   90.00
_cell.angle_gamma   90.00
#
_symmetry.space_group_name_H-M   'P 1'
#
loop_
_entity.id
_entity.type
_entity.pdbx_description
1 polymer ?
#
loop_
_entity_poly.entity_id
_entity_poly.type
_entity_poly.pdbx_seq_one_letter_code
_entity_poly.pdbx_strand_id
1 'polypeptide(L)' 'MKLYDTLLIAELIVSVLLIIVVAMQPTKTSNAASAFTGGAEQLFGKQKARGFEAVLQRATVVLGTLFFALALALAYIAIN' A
#
# COMPACT_ATOMS: atom_id res chain seq x y z
N MET A 1 -24.00 -2.76 -17.28
CA MET A 1 -23.33 -2.93 -15.99
C MET A 1 -23.58 -1.68 -15.18
N LYS A 2 -24.09 -1.78 -13.94
CA LYS A 2 -24.35 -0.58 -13.13
C LYS A 2 -23.01 0.03 -12.70
N LEU A 3 -22.97 1.34 -12.46
CA LEU A 3 -21.76 2.05 -12.00
C LEU A 3 -21.15 1.38 -10.75
N TYR A 4 -22.01 0.95 -9.84
CA TYR A 4 -21.65 0.20 -8.64
C TYR A 4 -20.91 -1.11 -8.97
N ASP A 5 -21.44 -1.92 -9.90
CA ASP A 5 -20.82 -3.19 -10.29
C ASP A 5 -19.41 -2.99 -10.89
N THR A 6 -19.24 -1.92 -11.68
CA THR A 6 -17.94 -1.57 -12.28
C THR A 6 -16.90 -1.19 -11.23
N LEU A 7 -17.29 -0.38 -10.25
CA LEU A 7 -16.40 0.04 -9.16
C LEU A 7 -16.04 -1.14 -8.24
N LEU A 8 -17.00 -2.02 -7.96
CA LEU A 8 -16.79 -3.21 -7.13
C LEU A 8 -15.81 -4.18 -7.82
N ILE A 9 -15.97 -4.42 -9.12
CA ILE A 9 -15.03 -5.23 -9.89
C ILE A 9 -13.63 -4.59 -9.90
N ALA A 10 -13.53 -3.27 -10.08
CA ALA A 10 -12.25 -2.57 -10.03
C ALA A 10 -11.56 -2.70 -8.66
N GLU A 11 -12.32 -2.57 -7.57
CA GLU A 11 -11.80 -2.72 -6.21
C GLU A 11 -11.33 -4.14 -5.91
N LEU A 12 -12.07 -5.15 -6.38
CA LEU A 12 -11.65 -6.55 -6.28
C LEU A 12 -10.30 -6.77 -6.99
N ILE A 13 -10.13 -6.23 -8.20
CA ILE A 13 -8.87 -6.37 -8.94
C ILE A 13 -7.72 -5.67 -8.18
N VAL A 14 -7.95 -4.45 -7.69
CA VAL A 14 -6.94 -3.70 -6.92
C VAL A 14 -6.56 -4.42 -5.64
N SER A 15 -7.51 -5.03 -4.94
CA SER A 15 -7.25 -5.78 -3.71
C SER A 15 -6.37 -7.02 -3.96
N VAL A 16 -6.63 -7.79 -5.01
CA VAL A 16 -5.80 -8.94 -5.40
C VAL A 16 -4.38 -8.49 -5.76
N LEU A 17 -4.25 -7.41 -6.53
CA LEU A 17 -2.93 -6.84 -6.87
C LEU A 17 -2.19 -6.37 -5.62
N LEU A 18 -2.87 -5.71 -4.68
CA LEU A 18 -2.28 -5.31 -3.40
C LEU A 18 -1.75 -6.50 -2.61
N ILE A 19 -2.54 -7.57 -2.50
CA ILE A 19 -2.14 -8.79 -1.79
C ILE A 19 -0.85 -9.36 -2.40
N ILE A 20 -0.80 -9.48 -3.72
CA ILE A 20 0.40 -10.00 -4.43
C ILE A 20 1.61 -9.10 -4.15
N VAL A 21 1.47 -7.78 -4.34
CA VAL A 21 2.59 -6.85 -4.18
C VAL A 21 3.08 -6.81 -2.72
N VAL A 22 2.16 -6.80 -1.75
CA VAL A 22 2.49 -6.81 -0.31
C VAL A 22 3.12 -8.14 0.10
N ALA A 23 2.60 -9.28 -0.37
CA ALA A 23 3.20 -10.59 -0.09
C ALA A 23 4.61 -10.73 -0.64
N MET A 24 4.90 -10.06 -1.76
CA MET A 24 6.24 -9.99 -2.35
C MET A 24 7.17 -8.98 -1.63
N GLN A 25 6.66 -8.13 -0.74
CA GLN A 25 7.51 -7.21 0.02
C GLN A 25 8.40 -8.00 0.97
N PRO A 26 9.73 -7.80 0.91
CA PRO A 26 10.62 -8.45 1.85
C PRO A 26 10.22 -8.01 3.26
N THR A 27 10.05 -8.99 4.16
CA THR A 27 9.80 -8.76 5.58
C THR A 27 11.03 -8.13 6.20
N LYS A 28 11.14 -6.81 6.07
CA LYS A 28 12.09 -6.04 6.86
C LYS A 28 11.47 -5.90 8.24
N THR A 29 12.11 -6.50 9.24
CA THR A 29 11.89 -6.26 10.66
C THR A 29 12.21 -4.79 10.96
N SER A 30 11.39 -3.87 10.45
CA SER A 30 11.50 -2.46 10.75
C SER A 30 10.88 -2.31 12.12
N ASN A 31 11.73 -2.37 13.14
CA ASN A 31 11.36 -2.08 14.51
C ASN A 31 10.73 -0.69 14.53
N ALA A 32 9.39 -0.59 14.46
CA ALA A 32 8.68 0.68 14.55
C ALA A 32 9.10 1.44 15.82
N ALA A 33 9.45 0.70 16.88
CA ALA A 33 10.04 1.20 18.11
C ALA A 33 11.37 1.96 17.92
N SER A 34 12.26 1.55 17.00
CA SER A 34 13.54 2.24 16.76
C SER A 34 13.41 3.57 16.02
N ALA A 35 12.29 3.80 15.34
CA ALA A 35 11.96 5.09 14.73
C ALA A 35 11.44 6.12 15.76
N PHE A 36 10.82 5.65 16.84
CA PHE A 36 10.30 6.50 17.92
C PHE A 36 11.36 6.89 18.97
N THR A 37 12.43 6.11 19.16
CA THR A 37 13.44 6.31 20.23
C THR A 37 14.67 7.13 19.82
N GLY A 38 14.65 7.82 18.67
CA GLY A 38 15.72 8.73 18.27
C GLY A 38 16.91 8.05 17.56
N GLY A 39 16.62 7.16 16.61
CA GLY A 39 17.60 6.39 15.83
C GLY A 39 18.66 7.21 15.08
N ALA A 40 19.69 7.70 15.79
CA ALA A 40 20.88 8.31 15.21
C ALA A 40 21.58 7.34 14.23
N GLU A 41 21.56 6.03 14.51
CA GLU A 41 21.99 4.95 13.61
C GLU A 41 21.21 4.93 12.29
N GLN A 42 19.92 5.29 12.32
CA GLN A 42 19.01 5.23 11.18
C GLN A 42 19.06 6.51 10.32
N LEU A 43 19.59 7.62 10.84
CA LEU A 43 19.85 8.85 10.09
C LEU A 43 21.15 8.79 9.27
N PHE A 44 22.17 8.05 9.75
CA PHE A 44 23.46 7.90 9.05
C PHE A 44 23.66 6.54 8.36
N GLY A 45 22.85 5.52 8.68
CA GLY A 45 22.98 4.16 8.16
C GLY A 45 21.91 3.71 7.15
N LYS A 46 21.00 4.58 6.71
CA LYS A 46 19.99 4.21 5.68
C LYS A 46 20.68 3.96 4.35
N GLN A 47 21.05 2.71 4.08
CA GLN A 47 21.15 2.23 2.72
C GLN A 47 19.76 2.40 2.10
N LYS A 48 19.60 3.46 1.30
CA LYS A 48 18.39 3.75 0.52
C LYS A 48 17.88 2.44 -0.07
N ALA A 49 16.58 2.17 0.02
CA ALA A 49 16.00 1.06 -0.75
C ALA A 49 16.42 1.27 -2.21
N ARG A 50 17.20 0.34 -2.78
CA ARG A 50 17.75 0.44 -4.13
C ARG A 50 17.22 -0.73 -4.95
N GLY A 51 16.83 -0.43 -6.19
CA GLY A 51 16.32 -1.43 -7.13
C GLY A 51 14.89 -1.86 -6.83
N PHE A 52 14.66 -3.18 -6.86
CA PHE A 52 13.34 -3.82 -6.84
C PHE A 52 12.49 -3.46 -5.62
N GLU A 53 13.09 -3.40 -4.44
CA GLU A 53 12.37 -3.13 -3.20
C GLU A 53 11.76 -1.72 -3.15
N ALA A 54 12.47 -0.72 -3.68
CA ALA A 54 11.96 0.65 -3.74
C ALA A 54 10.76 0.78 -4.70
N VAL A 55 10.77 0.00 -5.78
CA VAL A 55 9.64 -0.05 -6.73
C VAL A 55 8.44 -0.71 -6.08
N LEU A 56 8.65 -1.84 -5.39
CA LEU A 56 7.59 -2.58 -4.70
C LEU A 56 6.94 -1.73 -3.60
N GLN A 57 7.75 -1.01 -2.82
CA GLN A 57 7.26 -0.11 -1.78
C GLN A 57 6.43 1.03 -2.37
N ARG A 58 6.89 1.66 -3.46
CA ARG A 58 6.13 2.73 -4.15
C ARG A 58 4.84 2.20 -4.77
N ALA A 59 4.88 1.02 -5.39
CA ALA A 59 3.72 0.37 -5.97
C ALA A 59 2.65 0.09 -4.91
N THR A 60 3.04 -0.43 -3.74
CA THR A 60 2.10 -0.65 -2.63
C THR A 60 1.50 0.65 -2.11
N VAL A 61 2.28 1.73 -2.00
CA VAL A 61 1.74 3.03 -1.57
C VAL A 61 0.71 3.55 -2.58
N VAL A 62 0.99 3.46 -3.87
CA VAL A 62 0.06 3.88 -4.93
C VAL A 62 -1.19 3.02 -4.94
N LEU A 63 -1.05 1.68 -4.95
CA LEU A 63 -2.18 0.76 -4.94
C LEU A 63 -3.00 0.87 -3.66
N GLY A 64 -2.36 1.04 -2.51
CA GLY A 64 -3.02 1.26 -1.21
C GLY A 64 -3.84 2.55 -1.19
N THR A 65 -3.30 3.63 -1.75
CA THR A 65 -4.03 4.90 -1.87
C THR A 65 -5.24 4.75 -2.80
N LEU A 66 -5.07 4.07 -3.94
CA LEU A 66 -6.15 3.76 -4.88
C LEU A 66 -7.24 2.89 -4.25
N PHE A 67 -6.87 1.86 -3.49
CA PHE A 67 -7.80 1.00 -2.77
C PHE A 67 -8.66 1.80 -1.79
N PHE A 68 -8.04 2.66 -0.97
CA PHE A 68 -8.78 3.51 -0.05
C PHE A 68 -9.72 4.50 -0.77
N ALA A 69 -9.27 5.11 -1.87
CA ALA A 69 -10.10 6.03 -2.64
C ALA A 69 -11.32 5.32 -3.26
N LEU A 70 -11.13 4.13 -3.81
CA LEU A 70 -12.22 3.30 -4.36
C LEU A 70 -13.19 2.85 -3.26
N ALA A 71 -12.67 2.39 -2.12
CA ALA A 71 -13.48 1.95 -0.98
C ALA A 71 -14.37 3.08 -0.45
N LEU A 72 -13.83 4.29 -0.33
CA LEU A 72 -14.61 5.47 0.07
C LEU A 72 -15.66 5.85 -0.97
N ALA A 73 -15.33 5.80 -2.26
CA ALA A 73 -16.27 6.08 -3.34
C ALA A 73 -17.42 5.05 -3.37
N LEU A 74 -17.11 3.75 -3.21
CA LEU A 74 -18.10 2.69 -3.10
C LEU A 74 -18.98 2.86 -1.86
N ALA A 75 -18.40 3.17 -0.70
CA ALA A 75 -19.15 3.41 0.52
C ALA A 75 -20.14 4.57 0.35
N TYR A 76 -19.70 5.67 -0.26
CA TYR A 76 -20.57 6.82 -0.54
C TYR A 76 -21.73 6.46 -1.48
N ILE A 77 -21.46 5.72 -2.57
CA ILE A 77 -22.48 5.27 -3.53
C ILE A 77 -23.39 4.19 -2.93
N ALA A 78 -22.89 3.38 -2.00
CA ALA A 78 -23.69 2.34 -1.35
C ALA A 78 -24.69 2.93 -0.34
N ILE A 79 -24.34 4.06 0.28
CA ILE A 79 -25.19 4.77 1.24
C ILE A 79 -26.29 5.59 0.53
N ASN A 80 -26.03 6.05 -0.70
CA ASN A 80 -26.83 7.05 -1.41
C ASN A 80 -27.59 6.48 -2.61
#